data_AF-A0A0T6UWF4-F1
#
_entry.id   AF-A0A0T6UWF4-F1
#
_cell.length_a   1.000
_cell.length_b   1.000
_cell.length_c   1.000
_cell.angle_alpha   90.00
_cell.angle_beta   90.00
_cell.angle_gamma   90.00
#
_symmetry.space_group_name_H-M   'P 1'
#
loop_
_entity.id
_entity.type
_entity.pdbx_description
1 polymer ?
#
loop_
_entity_poly.entity_id
_entity_poly.type
_entity_poly.pdbx_seq_one_letter_code
_entity_poly.pdbx_strand_id
1 'polypeptide(L)'
;MTSVDRDTNKHYLIQVNQCLGKAMQPRPKSIANEIADQRSLLWQNMTQTHHVDEVAIKRLQNRISALLKNEDIDSITRAMFNHELSYLYTYQGKMDDAMRHFDRTQGVLPENAMHLSKGHLLWMSGDLLRSREALEAIDLGQGDDQLFRTLVGCCTSVGMISQAGECLKRTSIKGRLEDHFIEASVKIITDLGVDDWEVTARLQTASNIIRKATSHPFMAYDIFADGDEGIFFQFIVDGSAQELVALDHKVVEALVDNHSGELDSMLSIGIKPFEPSEFDVSYGPYHASV
;
A
#
# COMPACT_ATOMS: atom_id res chain seq x y z
N MET A 1 -30.26 -22.19 -2.39
CA MET A 1 -30.52 -21.79 -3.79
C MET A 1 -31.43 -20.58 -3.78
N THR A 2 -30.84 -19.40 -3.75
CA THR A 2 -31.52 -18.11 -3.89
C THR A 2 -30.58 -17.25 -4.72
N SER A 3 -30.96 -17.02 -5.97
CA SER A 3 -30.20 -16.21 -6.92
C SER A 3 -30.26 -14.76 -6.47
N VAL A 4 -29.13 -14.22 -6.04
CA VAL A 4 -28.97 -12.79 -5.81
C VAL A 4 -28.76 -12.12 -7.16
N ASP A 5 -29.63 -11.13 -7.39
CA ASP A 5 -29.85 -10.40 -8.63
C ASP A 5 -28.59 -9.67 -9.10
N ARG A 6 -28.15 -9.96 -10.33
CA ARG A 6 -26.94 -9.35 -10.95
C ARG A 6 -27.22 -8.00 -11.63
N ASP A 7 -28.45 -7.48 -11.56
CA ASP A 7 -28.86 -6.30 -12.34
C ASP A 7 -28.83 -4.96 -11.59
N THR A 8 -28.62 -4.95 -10.26
CA THR A 8 -28.49 -3.69 -9.50
C THR A 8 -27.18 -2.94 -9.76
N ASN A 9 -26.16 -3.61 -10.31
CA ASN A 9 -24.85 -3.00 -10.60
C ASN A 9 -24.78 -2.29 -11.97
N LYS A 10 -25.76 -2.50 -12.86
CA LYS A 10 -25.79 -1.85 -14.19
C LYS A 10 -26.42 -0.46 -14.17
N HIS A 11 -27.23 -0.13 -13.17
CA HIS A 11 -27.91 1.17 -13.09
C HIS A 11 -27.03 2.29 -12.48
N TYR A 12 -25.99 1.95 -11.71
CA TYR A 12 -25.07 2.95 -11.14
C TYR A 12 -24.07 3.53 -12.16
N LEU A 13 -23.75 2.79 -13.23
CA LEU A 13 -22.78 3.22 -14.26
C LEU A 13 -23.38 4.11 -15.37
N ILE A 14 -24.70 4.25 -15.42
CA ILE A 14 -25.37 5.00 -16.50
C ILE A 14 -25.82 6.40 -16.07
N GLN A 15 -26.03 6.65 -14.77
CA GLN A 15 -26.55 7.95 -14.29
C GLN A 15 -25.50 9.04 -14.04
N VAL A 16 -24.20 8.75 -14.09
CA VAL A 16 -23.15 9.78 -13.99
C VAL A 16 -22.89 10.47 -15.34
N ASN A 17 -23.34 9.88 -16.46
CA ASN A 17 -23.01 10.35 -17.81
C ASN A 17 -24.02 11.33 -18.44
N GLN A 18 -25.08 11.76 -17.74
CA GLN A 18 -26.13 12.61 -18.33
C GLN A 18 -26.17 14.08 -17.87
N CYS A 19 -25.23 14.54 -17.02
CA CYS A 19 -25.20 15.93 -16.55
C CYS A 19 -24.08 16.83 -17.12
N LEU A 20 -23.29 16.38 -18.11
CA LEU A 20 -22.20 17.19 -18.68
C LEU A 20 -22.38 17.43 -20.19
N GLY A 21 -23.47 18.11 -20.53
CA GLY A 21 -23.77 18.63 -21.88
C GLY A 21 -23.00 19.91 -22.24
N LYS A 22 -21.70 19.98 -21.95
CA LYS A 22 -20.77 20.91 -22.60
C LYS A 22 -19.49 20.14 -22.86
N ALA A 23 -19.16 19.91 -24.13
CA ALA A 23 -17.86 19.38 -24.54
C ALA A 23 -16.76 20.33 -24.06
N MET A 24 -16.23 20.08 -22.86
CA MET A 24 -14.98 20.66 -22.42
C MET A 24 -13.91 20.13 -23.37
N GLN A 25 -13.31 21.01 -24.17
CA GLN A 25 -12.13 20.63 -24.90
C GLN A 25 -11.09 20.07 -23.91
N PRO A 26 -10.45 18.94 -24.21
CA PRO A 26 -9.46 18.36 -23.30
C PRO A 26 -8.36 19.39 -23.08
N ARG A 27 -8.21 19.85 -21.82
CA ARG A 27 -7.08 20.69 -21.45
C ARG A 27 -5.80 19.89 -21.71
N PRO A 28 -4.72 20.50 -22.21
CA PRO A 28 -3.43 19.82 -22.33
C PRO A 28 -3.04 19.27 -20.95
N LYS A 29 -2.77 17.97 -20.84
CA LYS A 29 -2.21 17.41 -19.61
C LYS A 29 -0.84 18.05 -19.40
N SER A 30 -0.54 18.47 -18.17
CA SER A 30 0.82 18.89 -17.84
C SER A 30 1.76 17.70 -18.02
N ILE A 31 3.03 17.96 -18.35
CA ILE A 31 4.04 16.89 -18.45
C ILE A 31 4.16 16.14 -17.12
N ALA A 32 4.00 16.83 -15.98
CA ALA A 32 3.98 16.21 -14.67
C ALA A 32 2.86 15.16 -14.53
N ASN A 33 1.64 15.49 -14.98
CA ASN A 33 0.52 14.54 -14.96
C ASN A 33 0.77 13.34 -15.88
N GLU A 34 1.38 13.55 -17.05
CA GLU A 34 1.74 12.43 -17.94
C GLU A 34 2.77 11.49 -17.30
N ILE A 35 3.75 12.02 -16.56
CA ILE A 35 4.74 11.21 -15.85
C ILE A 35 4.07 10.43 -14.73
N ALA A 36 3.21 11.07 -13.93
CA ALA A 36 2.46 10.42 -12.86
C ALA A 36 1.54 9.31 -13.40
N ASP A 37 0.84 9.57 -14.53
CA ASP A 37 0.02 8.57 -15.23
C ASP A 37 0.86 7.37 -15.68
N GLN A 38 2.06 7.61 -16.24
CA GLN A 38 2.96 6.54 -16.66
C GLN A 38 3.48 5.72 -15.47
N ARG A 39 3.84 6.36 -14.35
CA ARG A 39 4.24 5.67 -13.11
C ARG A 39 3.08 4.86 -12.52
N SER A 40 1.87 5.39 -12.57
CA SER A 40 0.65 4.68 -12.15
C SER A 40 0.36 3.46 -12.99
N LEU A 41 0.52 3.55 -14.32
CA LEU A 41 0.38 2.41 -15.20
C LEU A 41 1.43 1.33 -14.92
N LEU A 42 2.68 1.72 -14.66
CA LEU A 42 3.72 0.77 -14.25
C LEU A 42 3.37 0.06 -12.95
N TRP A 43 2.87 0.80 -11.94
CA TRP A 43 2.39 0.21 -10.70
C TRP A 43 1.25 -0.78 -10.94
N GLN A 44 0.21 -0.38 -11.68
CA GLN A 44 -0.94 -1.24 -11.98
C GLN A 44 -0.53 -2.52 -12.70
N ASN A 45 0.33 -2.41 -13.72
CA ASN A 45 0.85 -3.57 -14.43
C ASN A 45 1.65 -4.49 -13.50
N MET A 46 2.47 -3.93 -12.62
CA MET A 46 3.26 -4.69 -11.65
C MET A 46 2.35 -5.41 -10.65
N THR A 47 1.35 -4.74 -10.08
CA THR A 47 0.38 -5.39 -9.17
C THR A 47 -0.45 -6.47 -9.86
N GLN A 48 -0.70 -6.34 -11.17
CA GLN A 48 -1.45 -7.33 -11.97
C GLN A 48 -0.60 -8.51 -12.46
N THR A 49 0.72 -8.40 -12.46
CA THR A 49 1.60 -9.42 -13.04
C THR A 49 2.65 -9.94 -12.05
N HIS A 50 2.80 -9.27 -10.91
CA HIS A 50 3.90 -9.42 -9.96
C HIS A 50 5.30 -9.29 -10.57
N HIS A 51 5.40 -8.72 -11.78
CA HIS A 51 6.64 -8.59 -12.53
C HIS A 51 7.04 -7.12 -12.71
N VAL A 52 8.32 -6.83 -12.44
CA VAL A 52 8.90 -5.49 -12.60
C VAL A 52 9.38 -5.27 -14.03
N ASP A 53 8.75 -4.36 -14.79
CA ASP A 53 9.26 -3.94 -16.11
C ASP A 53 10.41 -2.93 -15.96
N GLU A 54 11.62 -3.46 -15.74
CA GLU A 54 12.83 -2.65 -15.56
C GLU A 54 13.13 -1.74 -16.76
N VAL A 55 12.78 -2.17 -17.98
CA VAL A 55 13.04 -1.41 -19.21
C VAL A 55 12.14 -0.19 -19.27
N ALA A 56 10.84 -0.36 -19.01
CA ALA A 56 9.89 0.75 -18.99
C ALA A 56 10.18 1.71 -17.83
N ILE A 57 10.53 1.19 -16.64
CA ILE A 57 11.00 2.00 -15.52
C ILE A 57 12.22 2.83 -15.92
N LYS A 58 13.24 2.20 -16.53
CA LYS A 58 14.48 2.91 -16.92
C LYS A 58 14.23 3.98 -17.97
N ARG A 59 13.33 3.73 -18.93
CA ARG A 59 12.90 4.74 -19.93
C ARG A 59 12.26 5.94 -19.26
N LEU A 60 11.36 5.71 -18.29
CA LEU A 60 10.70 6.79 -17.56
C LEU A 60 11.70 7.56 -16.69
N GLN A 61 12.59 6.87 -15.97
CA GLN A 61 13.67 7.50 -15.20
C GLN A 61 14.55 8.40 -16.08
N ASN A 62 14.92 7.95 -17.27
CA ASN A 62 15.72 8.74 -18.21
C ASN A 62 14.97 9.97 -18.71
N ARG A 63 13.66 9.84 -18.99
CA ARG A 63 12.79 10.96 -19.39
C ARG A 63 12.73 12.01 -18.28
N ILE A 64 12.44 11.60 -17.04
CA ILE A 64 12.39 12.50 -15.88
C ILE A 64 13.75 13.17 -15.66
N SER A 65 14.84 12.39 -15.72
CA SER A 65 16.20 12.93 -15.56
C SER A 65 16.57 13.96 -16.61
N ALA A 66 16.10 13.80 -17.85
CA ALA A 66 16.28 14.80 -18.90
C ALA A 66 15.49 16.09 -18.60
N LEU A 67 14.24 15.97 -18.12
CA LEU A 67 13.42 17.11 -17.73
C LEU A 67 14.03 17.88 -16.55
N LEU A 68 14.59 17.17 -15.57
CA LEU A 68 15.24 17.76 -14.39
C LEU A 68 16.51 18.57 -14.71
N LYS A 69 17.14 18.33 -15.87
CA LYS A 69 18.28 19.13 -16.35
C LYS A 69 17.88 20.52 -16.84
N ASN A 70 16.60 20.73 -17.14
CA ASN A 70 16.10 22.05 -17.47
C ASN A 70 16.14 22.92 -16.21
N GLU A 71 16.85 24.05 -16.26
CA GLU A 71 16.96 24.98 -15.15
C GLU A 71 15.66 25.79 -14.95
N ASP A 72 14.85 25.92 -15.99
CA ASP A 72 13.63 26.75 -16.00
C ASP A 72 12.41 26.05 -15.38
N ILE A 73 12.50 24.78 -14.96
CA ILE A 73 11.36 24.12 -14.28
C ILE A 73 11.19 24.67 -12.88
N ASP A 74 9.94 24.98 -12.52
CA ASP A 74 9.58 25.47 -11.20
C ASP A 74 9.82 24.42 -10.10
N SER A 75 9.91 24.88 -8.85
CA SER A 75 10.21 24.02 -7.70
C SER A 75 9.17 22.95 -7.44
N ILE A 76 7.89 23.21 -7.71
CA ILE A 76 6.79 22.26 -7.52
C ILE A 76 6.92 21.14 -8.54
N THR A 77 7.04 21.48 -9.82
CA THR A 77 7.26 20.49 -10.89
C THR A 77 8.52 19.67 -10.63
N ARG A 78 9.60 20.31 -10.18
CA ARG A 78 10.85 19.62 -9.80
C ARG A 78 10.66 18.65 -8.64
N ALA A 79 9.90 19.02 -7.62
CA ALA A 79 9.57 18.14 -6.50
C ALA A 79 8.72 16.95 -6.96
N MET A 80 7.69 17.19 -7.80
CA MET A 80 6.89 16.10 -8.38
C MET A 80 7.77 15.11 -9.15
N PHE A 81 8.68 15.58 -10.00
CA PHE A 81 9.59 14.68 -10.72
C PHE A 81 10.52 13.87 -9.81
N ASN A 82 10.99 14.43 -8.70
CA ASN A 82 11.78 13.67 -7.73
C ASN A 82 10.92 12.69 -6.93
N HIS A 83 9.67 13.04 -6.62
CA HIS A 83 8.70 12.12 -6.03
C HIS A 83 8.47 10.91 -6.94
N GLU A 84 8.22 11.13 -8.22
CA GLU A 84 8.05 10.04 -9.20
C GLU A 84 9.31 9.17 -9.35
N LEU A 85 10.50 9.77 -9.35
CA LEU A 85 11.76 9.01 -9.34
C LEU A 85 11.91 8.14 -8.09
N SER A 86 11.48 8.62 -6.92
CA SER A 86 11.58 7.84 -5.68
C SER A 86 10.81 6.52 -5.80
N TYR A 87 9.58 6.56 -6.30
CA TYR A 87 8.77 5.37 -6.58
C TYR A 87 9.45 4.42 -7.57
N LEU A 88 9.98 4.95 -8.68
CA LEU A 88 10.63 4.14 -9.70
C LEU A 88 11.89 3.43 -9.19
N TYR A 89 12.65 4.05 -8.29
CA TYR A 89 13.78 3.39 -7.63
C TYR A 89 13.32 2.36 -6.59
N THR A 90 12.23 2.62 -5.86
CA THR A 90 11.65 1.64 -4.93
C THR A 90 11.16 0.39 -5.64
N TYR A 91 10.56 0.51 -6.83
CA TYR A 91 10.17 -0.67 -7.64
C TYR A 91 11.35 -1.57 -8.00
N GLN A 92 12.56 -1.01 -8.06
CA GLN A 92 13.80 -1.73 -8.35
C GLN A 92 14.54 -2.19 -7.09
N GLY A 93 13.95 -2.04 -5.89
CA GLY A 93 14.60 -2.35 -4.62
C GLY A 93 15.76 -1.42 -4.25
N LYS A 94 15.94 -0.28 -4.94
CA LYS A 94 17.05 0.66 -4.74
C LYS A 94 16.68 1.74 -3.73
N MET A 95 16.49 1.33 -2.48
CA MET A 95 15.90 2.19 -1.46
C MET A 95 16.75 3.43 -1.14
N ASP A 96 18.09 3.33 -1.14
CA ASP A 96 18.95 4.48 -0.92
C ASP A 96 18.79 5.54 -2.03
N ASP A 97 18.67 5.11 -3.28
CA ASP A 97 18.44 6.01 -4.41
C ASP A 97 17.04 6.64 -4.32
N ALA A 98 16.04 5.84 -3.96
CA ALA A 98 14.67 6.28 -3.76
C ALA A 98 14.59 7.39 -2.71
N MET A 99 15.20 7.17 -1.54
CA MET A 99 15.20 8.15 -0.44
C MET A 99 15.97 9.43 -0.79
N ARG A 100 17.10 9.34 -1.51
CA ARG A 100 17.81 10.54 -1.98
C ARG A 100 16.97 11.41 -2.91
N HIS A 101 16.10 10.80 -3.72
CA HIS A 101 15.16 11.55 -4.55
C HIS A 101 13.99 12.08 -3.72
N PHE A 102 13.44 11.27 -2.81
CA PHE A 102 12.36 11.68 -1.93
C PHE A 102 12.73 12.89 -1.04
N ASP A 103 13.96 12.94 -0.52
CA ASP A 103 14.42 14.07 0.30
C ASP A 103 14.41 15.40 -0.46
N ARG A 104 14.45 15.38 -1.80
CA ARG A 104 14.37 16.58 -2.65
C ARG A 104 12.95 17.12 -2.80
N THR A 105 11.95 16.46 -2.21
CA THR A 105 10.55 16.91 -2.23
C THR A 105 10.12 17.56 -0.91
N GLN A 106 11.00 17.54 0.11
CA GLN A 106 10.74 18.12 1.42
C GLN A 106 10.48 19.63 1.35
N GLY A 107 9.47 20.08 2.08
CA GLY A 107 9.08 21.50 2.16
C GLY A 107 8.35 22.04 0.93
N VAL A 108 8.10 21.21 -0.09
CA VAL A 108 7.35 21.59 -1.30
C VAL A 108 5.94 20.97 -1.32
N LEU A 109 5.83 19.71 -0.94
CA LEU A 109 4.56 19.01 -0.86
C LEU A 109 3.91 19.16 0.53
N PRO A 110 2.58 19.04 0.64
CA PRO A 110 1.90 19.01 1.94
C PRO A 110 2.46 17.91 2.85
N GLU A 111 2.58 18.22 4.14
CA GLU A 111 3.25 17.37 5.14
C GLU A 111 2.61 15.97 5.24
N ASN A 112 1.29 15.87 5.36
CA ASN A 112 0.60 14.57 5.38
C ASN A 112 0.83 13.76 4.10
N ALA A 113 0.89 14.41 2.93
CA ALA A 113 1.16 13.74 1.66
C ALA A 113 2.61 13.20 1.60
N MET A 114 3.57 13.93 2.19
CA MET A 114 4.95 13.48 2.35
C MET A 114 5.02 12.25 3.26
N HIS A 115 4.39 12.29 4.43
CA HIS A 115 4.38 11.17 5.36
C HIS A 115 3.74 9.91 4.78
N LEU A 116 2.58 10.05 4.11
CA LEU A 116 1.95 8.96 3.38
C LEU A 116 2.87 8.37 2.30
N SER A 117 3.48 9.22 1.49
CA SER A 117 4.38 8.77 0.42
C SER A 117 5.59 8.04 0.99
N LYS A 118 6.21 8.58 2.05
CA LYS A 118 7.35 7.95 2.72
C LYS A 118 6.97 6.59 3.32
N GLY A 119 5.83 6.52 4.01
CA GLY A 119 5.30 5.27 4.54
C GLY A 119 5.15 4.23 3.43
N HIS A 120 4.49 4.59 2.33
CA HIS A 120 4.30 3.68 1.22
C HIS A 120 5.63 3.21 0.57
N LEU A 121 6.59 4.12 0.37
CA LEU A 121 7.92 3.75 -0.15
C LEU A 121 8.64 2.74 0.77
N LEU A 122 8.55 2.95 2.09
CA LEU A 122 9.13 2.06 3.09
C LEU A 122 8.42 0.71 3.15
N TRP A 123 7.09 0.70 3.10
CA TRP A 123 6.29 -0.52 3.04
C TRP A 123 6.63 -1.38 1.81
N MET A 124 6.69 -0.78 0.61
CA MET A 124 7.08 -1.50 -0.62
C MET A 124 8.48 -2.12 -0.51
N SER A 125 9.37 -1.49 0.27
CA SER A 125 10.73 -1.98 0.52
C SER A 125 10.85 -2.99 1.67
N GLY A 126 9.72 -3.33 2.32
CA GLY A 126 9.68 -4.22 3.48
C GLY A 126 10.24 -3.62 4.78
N ASP A 127 10.39 -2.31 4.87
CA ASP A 127 10.83 -1.59 6.07
C ASP A 127 9.60 -1.09 6.85
N LEU A 128 8.86 -2.05 7.42
CA LEU A 128 7.55 -1.82 8.04
C LEU A 128 7.63 -0.97 9.31
N LEU A 129 8.70 -1.10 10.10
CA LEU A 129 8.90 -0.27 11.30
C LEU A 129 9.06 1.21 10.92
N ARG A 130 9.94 1.53 9.97
CA ARG A 130 10.11 2.92 9.51
C ARG A 130 8.89 3.41 8.74
N SER A 131 8.18 2.52 8.06
CA SER A 131 6.88 2.85 7.44
C SER A 131 5.87 3.30 8.50
N ARG A 132 5.77 2.55 9.61
CA ARG A 132 4.93 2.91 10.76
C ARG A 132 5.31 4.28 11.33
N GLU A 133 6.60 4.52 11.61
CA GLU A 133 7.08 5.83 12.09
C GLU A 133 6.67 6.98 11.17
N ALA A 134 6.73 6.76 9.85
CA ALA A 134 6.30 7.77 8.87
C ALA A 134 4.79 8.04 8.93
N LEU A 135 3.96 7.02 9.16
CA LEU A 135 2.51 7.15 9.27
C LEU A 135 2.07 7.75 10.62
N GLU A 136 2.79 7.48 11.71
CA GLU A 136 2.54 8.07 13.03
C GLU A 136 2.74 9.60 13.06
N ALA A 137 3.58 10.12 12.16
CA ALA A 137 3.82 11.55 12.02
C ALA A 137 2.70 12.31 11.28
N ILE A 138 1.66 11.63 10.79
CA ILE A 138 0.54 12.26 10.08
C ILE A 138 -0.39 12.98 11.07
N ASP A 139 -0.63 14.28 10.84
CA ASP A 139 -1.59 15.05 11.63
C ASP A 139 -3.03 14.68 11.24
N LEU A 140 -3.70 13.94 12.13
CA LEU A 140 -5.09 13.53 11.99
C LEU A 140 -6.11 14.64 12.33
N GLY A 141 -5.67 15.76 12.92
CA GLY A 141 -6.55 16.87 13.29
C GLY A 141 -7.16 17.58 12.09
N GLN A 142 -6.43 17.63 10.98
CA GLN A 142 -6.84 18.28 9.72
C GLN A 142 -7.25 17.28 8.62
N GLY A 143 -7.43 16.00 8.97
CA GLY A 143 -7.74 14.97 8.00
C GLY A 143 -9.16 15.08 7.42
N ASP A 144 -9.27 14.86 6.11
CA ASP A 144 -10.55 14.65 5.44
C ASP A 144 -10.86 13.15 5.31
N ASP A 145 -12.06 12.84 4.80
CA ASP A 145 -12.51 11.47 4.60
C ASP A 145 -11.56 10.67 3.70
N GLN A 146 -10.97 11.31 2.68
CA GLN A 146 -10.04 10.66 1.76
C GLN A 146 -8.75 10.25 2.46
N LEU A 147 -8.20 11.13 3.31
CA LEU A 147 -7.03 10.82 4.13
C LEU A 147 -7.32 9.64 5.06
N PHE A 148 -8.44 9.65 5.79
CA PHE A 148 -8.77 8.55 6.71
C PHE A 148 -8.94 7.23 5.97
N ARG A 149 -9.63 7.22 4.81
CA ARG A 149 -9.74 6.00 3.98
C ARG A 149 -8.39 5.46 3.53
N THR A 150 -7.48 6.36 3.15
CA THR A 150 -6.12 5.98 2.75
C THR A 150 -5.34 5.42 3.94
N LEU A 151 -5.45 6.06 5.10
CA LEU A 151 -4.77 5.63 6.32
C LEU A 151 -5.24 4.29 6.84
N VAL A 152 -6.52 3.92 6.66
CA VAL A 152 -7.00 2.59 7.03
C VAL A 152 -6.13 1.51 6.37
N GLY A 153 -5.99 1.55 5.03
CA GLY A 153 -5.18 0.57 4.30
C GLY A 153 -3.70 0.66 4.67
N CYS A 154 -3.13 1.87 4.71
CA CYS A 154 -1.72 2.07 5.08
C CYS A 154 -1.41 1.52 6.48
N CYS A 155 -2.22 1.87 7.48
CA CYS A 155 -2.02 1.44 8.87
C CYS A 155 -2.18 -0.08 9.02
N THR A 156 -3.20 -0.67 8.41
CA THR A 156 -3.37 -2.13 8.42
C THR A 156 -2.18 -2.84 7.80
N SER A 157 -1.66 -2.33 6.66
CA SER A 157 -0.53 -2.94 5.94
C SER A 157 0.79 -3.01 6.72
N VAL A 158 0.92 -2.21 7.78
CA VAL A 158 2.10 -2.18 8.68
C VAL A 158 1.78 -2.67 10.09
N GLY A 159 0.57 -3.20 10.35
CA GLY A 159 0.17 -3.70 11.66
C GLY A 159 -0.22 -2.63 12.68
N MET A 160 -0.43 -1.37 12.28
CA MET A 160 -0.97 -0.30 13.15
C MET A 160 -2.50 -0.45 13.30
N ILE A 161 -2.93 -1.57 13.87
CA ILE A 161 -4.34 -1.99 13.90
C ILE A 161 -5.22 -1.00 14.67
N SER A 162 -4.75 -0.46 15.79
CA SER A 162 -5.51 0.50 16.60
C SER A 162 -5.76 1.80 15.84
N GLN A 163 -4.71 2.31 15.18
CA GLN A 163 -4.79 3.51 14.34
C GLN A 163 -5.68 3.29 13.11
N ALA A 164 -5.61 2.10 12.49
CA ALA A 164 -6.51 1.74 11.39
C ALA A 164 -7.97 1.77 11.84
N GLY A 165 -8.28 1.21 13.02
CA GLY A 165 -9.63 1.26 13.61
C GLY A 165 -10.10 2.68 13.92
N GLU A 166 -9.23 3.55 14.41
CA GLU A 166 -9.58 4.95 14.66
C GLU A 166 -9.83 5.73 13.37
N CYS A 167 -8.97 5.55 12.36
CA CYS A 167 -9.20 6.13 11.03
C CYS A 167 -10.51 5.62 10.44
N LEU A 168 -10.78 4.31 10.56
CA LEU A 168 -12.01 3.70 10.09
C LEU A 168 -13.23 4.35 10.73
N LYS A 169 -13.26 4.59 12.05
CA LYS A 169 -14.38 5.29 12.71
C LYS A 169 -14.67 6.66 12.10
N ARG A 170 -13.64 7.37 11.64
CA ARG A 170 -13.72 8.72 11.07
C ARG A 170 -14.07 8.75 9.58
N THR A 171 -14.14 7.60 8.89
CA THR A 171 -14.65 7.53 7.52
C THR A 171 -16.18 7.60 7.45
N SER A 172 -16.70 8.16 6.38
CA SER A 172 -18.12 8.25 6.02
C SER A 172 -18.65 7.00 5.32
N ILE A 173 -17.77 6.26 4.63
CA ILE A 173 -18.09 4.98 3.99
C ILE A 173 -17.85 3.85 4.99
N LYS A 174 -18.84 2.96 5.12
CA LYS A 174 -18.85 1.81 6.03
C LYS A 174 -19.33 0.55 5.32
N GLY A 175 -19.03 -0.60 5.93
CA GLY A 175 -19.61 -1.88 5.55
C GLY A 175 -18.87 -2.56 4.40
N ARG A 176 -17.60 -2.20 4.18
CA ARG A 176 -16.71 -3.04 3.38
C ARG A 176 -16.35 -4.27 4.21
N LEU A 177 -16.10 -5.40 3.57
CA LEU A 177 -15.76 -6.64 4.29
C LEU A 177 -14.51 -6.46 5.14
N GLU A 178 -13.55 -5.68 4.64
CA GLU A 178 -12.29 -5.33 5.27
C GLU A 178 -12.48 -4.53 6.56
N ASP A 179 -13.52 -3.69 6.60
CA ASP A 179 -13.84 -2.91 7.80
C ASP A 179 -14.14 -3.85 8.97
N HIS A 180 -14.81 -4.98 8.71
CA HIS A 180 -15.10 -6.00 9.72
C HIS A 180 -13.84 -6.71 10.23
N PHE A 181 -12.91 -7.05 9.34
CA PHE A 181 -11.64 -7.67 9.75
C PHE A 181 -10.79 -6.72 10.58
N ILE A 182 -10.79 -5.43 10.26
CA ILE A 182 -10.08 -4.42 11.06
C ILE A 182 -10.73 -4.27 12.44
N GLU A 183 -12.05 -4.17 12.52
CA GLU A 183 -12.78 -4.07 13.78
C GLU A 183 -12.55 -5.32 14.68
N ALA A 184 -12.58 -6.52 14.09
CA ALA A 184 -12.26 -7.76 14.79
C ALA A 184 -10.80 -7.76 15.30
N SER A 185 -9.86 -7.34 14.47
CA SER A 185 -8.44 -7.25 14.85
C SER A 185 -8.21 -6.27 16.02
N VAL A 186 -8.87 -5.12 16.00
CA VAL A 186 -8.82 -4.13 17.10
C VAL A 186 -9.34 -4.74 18.39
N LYS A 187 -10.48 -5.46 18.32
CA LYS A 187 -11.06 -6.13 19.49
C LYS A 187 -10.10 -7.17 20.06
N ILE A 188 -9.54 -8.04 19.22
CA ILE A 188 -8.60 -9.10 19.64
C ILE A 188 -7.39 -8.50 20.37
N ILE A 189 -6.71 -7.50 19.77
CA ILE A 189 -5.52 -6.88 20.37
C ILE A 189 -5.87 -6.19 21.69
N THR A 190 -7.02 -5.52 21.76
CA THR A 190 -7.50 -4.86 22.98
C THR A 190 -7.81 -5.88 24.08
N ASP A 191 -8.50 -6.97 23.76
CA ASP A 191 -8.88 -8.02 24.71
C ASP A 191 -7.65 -8.74 25.29
N LEU A 192 -6.59 -8.91 24.49
CA LEU A 192 -5.30 -9.45 24.94
C LEU A 192 -4.46 -8.44 25.73
N GLY A 193 -4.79 -7.14 25.68
CA GLY A 193 -3.98 -6.08 26.29
C GLY A 193 -2.60 -5.92 25.65
N VAL A 194 -2.46 -6.25 24.37
CA VAL A 194 -1.19 -6.17 23.62
C VAL A 194 -1.11 -4.83 22.88
N ASP A 195 0.09 -4.26 22.79
CA ASP A 195 0.35 -3.09 21.95
C ASP A 195 0.46 -3.51 20.48
N ASP A 196 -0.20 -2.80 19.56
CA ASP A 196 -0.12 -3.12 18.13
C ASP A 196 1.30 -2.92 17.54
N TRP A 197 2.22 -2.32 18.28
CA TRP A 197 3.66 -2.36 17.97
C TRP A 197 4.19 -3.80 17.85
N GLU A 198 3.68 -4.73 18.65
CA GLU A 198 4.02 -6.16 18.58
C GLU A 198 3.62 -6.77 17.23
N VAL A 199 2.46 -6.36 16.69
CA VAL A 199 2.01 -6.78 15.36
C VAL A 199 2.99 -6.27 14.29
N THR A 200 3.35 -4.98 14.34
CA THR A 200 4.33 -4.40 13.40
C THR A 200 5.68 -5.12 13.50
N ALA A 201 6.16 -5.43 14.71
CA ALA A 201 7.44 -6.11 14.91
C ALA A 201 7.45 -7.52 14.30
N ARG A 202 6.36 -8.29 14.47
CA ARG A 202 6.21 -9.62 13.86
C ARG A 202 6.12 -9.56 12.34
N LEU A 203 5.33 -8.61 11.81
CA LEU A 203 5.26 -8.37 10.37
C LEU A 203 6.63 -7.96 9.80
N GLN A 204 7.42 -7.18 10.54
CA GLN A 204 8.78 -6.81 10.14
C GLN A 204 9.71 -8.02 10.08
N THR A 205 9.61 -8.96 11.03
CA THR A 205 10.37 -10.22 10.99
C THR A 205 10.02 -11.02 9.74
N ALA A 206 8.72 -11.24 9.47
CA ALA A 206 8.27 -11.92 8.26
C ALA A 206 8.76 -11.20 7.00
N SER A 207 8.59 -9.88 6.94
CA SER A 207 9.01 -9.05 5.81
C SER A 207 10.51 -9.17 5.50
N ASN A 208 11.36 -9.22 6.53
CA ASN A 208 12.80 -9.41 6.38
C ASN A 208 13.18 -10.74 5.72
N ILE A 209 12.40 -11.79 5.94
CA ILE A 209 12.58 -13.10 5.30
C ILE A 209 12.10 -13.03 3.85
N ILE A 210 10.88 -12.54 3.62
CA ILE A 210 10.26 -12.47 2.28
C ILE A 210 11.10 -11.61 1.34
N ARG A 211 11.53 -10.42 1.77
CA ARG A 211 12.37 -9.52 0.96
C ARG A 211 13.69 -10.14 0.50
N LYS A 212 14.25 -11.08 1.26
CA LYS A 212 15.48 -11.78 0.87
C LYS A 212 15.22 -12.87 -0.18
N ALA A 213 13.97 -13.32 -0.29
CA ALA A 213 13.55 -14.39 -1.18
C ALA A 213 12.87 -13.89 -2.47
N THR A 214 12.33 -12.66 -2.46
CA THR A 214 11.64 -12.06 -3.61
C THR A 214 12.50 -11.03 -4.33
N SER A 215 12.32 -10.90 -5.64
CA SER A 215 12.98 -9.88 -6.47
C SER A 215 12.09 -8.67 -6.78
N HIS A 216 10.85 -8.67 -6.30
CA HIS A 216 9.87 -7.61 -6.50
C HIS A 216 9.57 -6.90 -5.16
N PRO A 217 9.12 -5.63 -5.21
CA PRO A 217 8.64 -4.93 -4.01
C PRO A 217 7.38 -5.61 -3.44
N PHE A 218 7.02 -5.24 -2.22
CA PHE A 218 5.70 -5.59 -1.68
C PHE A 218 4.62 -4.83 -2.44
N MET A 219 3.55 -5.54 -2.77
CA MET A 219 2.48 -5.03 -3.63
C MET A 219 1.10 -5.21 -3.04
N ALA A 220 0.90 -6.30 -2.29
CA ALA A 220 -0.37 -6.60 -1.66
C ALA A 220 -0.19 -7.47 -0.42
N TYR A 221 -1.23 -7.51 0.40
CA TYR A 221 -1.39 -8.38 1.55
C TYR A 221 -2.86 -8.79 1.64
N ASP A 222 -3.19 -9.84 2.36
CA ASP A 222 -4.57 -10.12 2.78
C ASP A 222 -4.65 -10.09 4.31
N ILE A 223 -5.80 -9.71 4.83
CA ILE A 223 -6.10 -9.80 6.26
C ILE A 223 -7.47 -10.44 6.46
N PHE A 224 -7.52 -11.43 7.32
CA PHE A 224 -8.75 -12.01 7.85
C PHE A 224 -8.68 -11.92 9.36
N ALA A 225 -9.80 -11.60 9.99
CA ALA A 225 -9.87 -11.66 11.44
C ALA A 225 -11.28 -11.99 11.89
N ASP A 226 -11.37 -12.87 12.86
CA ASP A 226 -12.59 -13.23 13.56
C ASP A 226 -12.29 -13.32 15.06
N GLY A 227 -13.22 -12.86 15.89
CA GLY A 227 -13.02 -12.75 17.34
C GLY A 227 -12.65 -14.07 18.02
N ASP A 228 -13.08 -15.21 17.46
CA ASP A 228 -12.82 -16.54 18.00
C ASP A 228 -11.65 -17.26 17.30
N GLU A 229 -11.28 -16.86 16.08
CA GLU A 229 -10.24 -17.52 15.28
C GLU A 229 -8.89 -16.78 15.27
N GLY A 230 -8.86 -15.51 15.65
CA GLY A 230 -7.67 -14.67 15.66
C GLY A 230 -7.54 -13.79 14.41
N ILE A 231 -6.32 -13.34 14.15
CA ILE A 231 -5.91 -12.49 13.05
C ILE A 231 -5.01 -13.32 12.14
N PHE A 232 -5.33 -13.38 10.86
CA PHE A 232 -4.50 -14.01 9.85
C PHE A 232 -4.07 -12.96 8.82
N PHE A 233 -2.77 -12.67 8.79
CA PHE A 233 -2.16 -11.72 7.87
C PHE A 233 -1.32 -12.47 6.84
N GLN A 234 -1.57 -12.26 5.55
CA GLN A 234 -0.85 -12.94 4.49
C GLN A 234 -0.14 -11.95 3.58
N PHE A 235 1.14 -12.17 3.32
CA PHE A 235 1.84 -11.47 2.25
C PHE A 235 1.54 -12.17 0.91
N ILE A 236 1.18 -11.40 -0.11
CA ILE A 236 0.99 -11.94 -1.46
C ILE A 236 2.34 -12.00 -2.17
N VAL A 237 2.74 -13.19 -2.59
CA VAL A 237 4.05 -13.46 -3.18
C VAL A 237 3.89 -14.32 -4.43
N ASP A 238 4.62 -13.97 -5.49
CA ASP A 238 4.72 -14.80 -6.70
C ASP A 238 5.84 -15.84 -6.55
N GLY A 239 5.57 -17.06 -6.99
CA GLY A 239 6.51 -18.17 -6.89
C GLY A 239 5.86 -19.54 -7.09
N SER A 240 6.67 -20.57 -7.30
CA SER A 240 6.16 -21.94 -7.36
C SER A 240 5.64 -22.39 -5.98
N ALA A 241 4.70 -23.34 -5.96
CA ALA A 241 4.15 -23.87 -4.71
C ALA A 241 5.24 -24.37 -3.74
N GLN A 242 6.30 -25.00 -4.25
CA GLN A 242 7.42 -25.48 -3.43
C GLN A 242 8.24 -24.32 -2.83
N GLU A 243 8.50 -23.27 -3.61
CA GLU A 243 9.21 -22.08 -3.13
C GLU A 243 8.40 -21.35 -2.06
N LEU A 244 7.09 -21.21 -2.28
CA LEU A 244 6.19 -20.53 -1.34
C LEU A 244 6.05 -21.30 -0.02
N VAL A 245 5.89 -22.63 -0.05
CA VAL A 245 5.88 -23.46 1.17
C VAL A 245 7.21 -23.36 1.92
N ALA A 246 8.34 -23.41 1.20
CA ALA A 246 9.64 -23.27 1.82
C ALA A 246 9.86 -21.86 2.40
N LEU A 247 9.29 -20.82 1.78
CA LEU A 247 9.35 -19.46 2.29
C LEU A 247 8.46 -19.28 3.53
N ASP A 248 7.26 -19.85 3.52
CA ASP A 248 6.31 -19.81 4.62
C ASP A 248 6.89 -20.49 5.87
N HIS A 249 7.50 -21.67 5.71
CA HIS A 249 8.23 -22.34 6.79
C HIS A 249 9.34 -21.45 7.39
N LYS A 250 10.13 -20.75 6.57
CA LYS A 250 11.16 -19.84 7.06
C LYS A 250 10.58 -18.64 7.82
N VAL A 251 9.42 -18.15 7.39
CA VAL A 251 8.69 -17.09 8.11
C VAL A 251 8.24 -17.61 9.47
N VAL A 252 7.62 -18.78 9.54
CA VAL A 252 7.17 -19.40 10.79
C VAL A 252 8.35 -19.66 11.75
N GLU A 253 9.43 -20.27 11.27
CA GLU A 253 10.65 -20.48 12.07
C GLU A 253 11.19 -19.16 12.63
N ALA A 254 11.32 -18.14 11.78
CA ALA A 254 11.80 -16.83 12.22
C ALA A 254 10.86 -16.15 13.23
N LEU A 255 9.55 -16.34 13.12
CA LEU A 255 8.59 -15.82 14.07
C LEU A 255 8.73 -16.50 15.43
N VAL A 256 8.79 -17.83 15.47
CA VAL A 256 8.97 -18.62 16.69
C VAL A 256 10.30 -18.30 17.39
N ASP A 257 11.37 -18.09 16.62
CA ASP A 257 12.70 -17.81 17.17
C ASP A 257 12.83 -16.40 17.77
N ASN A 258 12.05 -15.43 17.30
CA ASN A 258 12.22 -14.01 17.65
C ASN A 258 11.09 -13.44 18.51
N HIS A 259 9.94 -14.11 18.59
CA HIS A 259 8.75 -13.61 19.24
C HIS A 259 8.14 -14.66 20.14
N SER A 260 7.60 -14.20 21.28
CA SER A 260 6.82 -15.03 22.20
C SER A 260 5.88 -14.14 22.98
N GLY A 261 4.66 -14.58 23.24
CA GLY A 261 3.73 -13.84 24.09
C GLY A 261 2.26 -14.15 23.81
N GLU A 262 1.38 -13.35 24.40
CA GLU A 262 -0.08 -13.53 24.31
C GLU A 262 -0.62 -13.54 22.87
N LEU A 263 0.10 -12.91 21.94
CA LEU A 263 -0.31 -12.82 20.54
C LEU A 263 -0.05 -14.12 19.76
N ASP A 264 0.74 -15.06 20.29
CA ASP A 264 1.12 -16.31 19.60
C ASP A 264 -0.09 -17.18 19.26
N SER A 265 -1.14 -17.16 20.09
CA SER A 265 -2.36 -17.93 19.84
C SER A 265 -3.37 -17.21 18.96
N MET A 266 -3.17 -15.92 18.67
CA MET A 266 -4.18 -15.06 18.04
C MET A 266 -3.69 -14.34 16.79
N LEU A 267 -2.39 -14.39 16.45
CA LEU A 267 -1.86 -13.84 15.21
C LEU A 267 -1.09 -14.91 14.44
N SER A 268 -1.58 -15.20 13.24
CA SER A 268 -0.87 -15.98 12.24
C SER A 268 -0.41 -15.07 11.12
N ILE A 269 0.85 -15.21 10.71
CA ILE A 269 1.42 -14.50 9.56
C ILE A 269 1.91 -15.55 8.58
N GLY A 270 1.46 -15.47 7.34
CA GLY A 270 1.81 -16.43 6.30
C GLY A 270 1.95 -15.82 4.93
N ILE A 271 2.00 -16.69 3.93
CA ILE A 271 2.12 -16.33 2.52
C ILE A 271 0.93 -16.83 1.73
N LYS A 272 0.43 -15.98 0.84
CA LYS A 272 -0.57 -16.33 -0.15
C LYS A 272 0.07 -16.30 -1.55
N PRO A 273 -0.12 -17.32 -2.38
CA PRO A 273 0.33 -17.28 -3.77
C PRO A 273 -0.37 -16.14 -4.51
N PHE A 274 0.37 -15.44 -5.35
CA PHE A 274 -0.25 -14.52 -6.30
C PHE A 274 -1.07 -15.29 -7.35
N GLU A 275 -2.33 -14.91 -7.51
CA GLU A 275 -3.21 -15.43 -8.57
C GLU A 275 -3.69 -14.29 -9.47
N PRO A 276 -3.33 -14.26 -10.77
CA PRO A 276 -3.73 -13.19 -11.68
C PRO A 276 -5.25 -12.98 -11.81
N SER A 277 -6.06 -14.00 -11.51
CA SER A 277 -7.52 -13.94 -11.58
C SER A 277 -8.18 -13.29 -10.35
N GLU A 278 -7.46 -13.17 -9.24
CA GLU A 278 -7.95 -12.50 -8.02
C GLU A 278 -7.75 -10.99 -8.17
N PHE A 279 -8.54 -10.38 -9.05
CA PHE A 279 -8.50 -8.94 -9.32
C PHE A 279 -9.09 -8.08 -8.19
N ASP A 280 -9.62 -8.71 -7.13
CA ASP A 280 -10.19 -8.02 -5.97
C ASP A 280 -9.16 -7.83 -4.86
N VAL A 281 -7.91 -7.51 -5.24
CA VAL A 281 -6.94 -6.92 -4.32
C VAL A 281 -7.34 -5.47 -4.07
N SER A 282 -8.43 -5.27 -3.32
CA SER A 282 -8.70 -4.06 -2.55
C SER A 282 -7.59 -3.78 -1.50
N TYR A 283 -6.62 -4.69 -1.42
CA TYR A 283 -5.53 -4.70 -0.48
C TYR A 283 -4.22 -4.19 -1.09
N GLY A 284 -4.04 -2.88 -0.92
CA GLY A 284 -2.79 -2.17 -1.11
C GLY A 284 -2.95 -0.77 -0.52
N PRO A 285 -1.90 -0.16 0.04
CA PRO A 285 -1.98 1.17 0.67
C PRO A 285 -2.43 2.30 -0.28
N TYR A 286 -2.47 2.06 -1.60
CA TYR A 286 -2.74 3.06 -2.62
C TYR A 286 -3.82 2.63 -3.63
N HIS A 287 -5.08 2.57 -3.18
CA HIS A 287 -6.25 2.79 -4.06
C HIS A 287 -6.78 4.23 -3.97
N ALA A 288 -6.05 5.12 -3.29
CA ALA A 288 -6.30 6.55 -3.33
C ALA A 288 -5.71 7.11 -4.63
N SER A 289 -6.57 7.34 -5.63
CA SER A 289 -6.27 8.22 -6.75
C SER A 289 -5.77 9.56 -6.21
N VAL A 290 -4.51 9.90 -6.52
CA VAL A 290 -4.07 11.30 -6.59
C VAL A 290 -4.66 11.90 -7.87
#